data_AF-A0A4U7EW30-F1
#
_entry.id   AF-A0A4U7EW30-F1
#
_cell.length_a   1.000
_cell.length_b   1.000
_cell.length_c   1.000
_cell.angle_alpha   90.00
_cell.angle_beta   90.00
_cell.angle_gamma   90.00
#
_symmetry.space_group_name_H-M   'P 1'
#
loop_
_entity.id
_entity.type
_entity.pdbx_description
1 polymer ?
#
loop_
_entity_poly.entity_id
_entity_poly.type
_entity_poly.pdbx_seq_one_letter_code
_entity_poly.pdbx_strand_id
1 'polypeptide(L)' 'MRLRRTGRVPADARVRHYDELDDDEQDVVRELAGDPRTAPETGDLDDGDVVKFTDYYRIRAR' A
#
# COMPACT_ATOMS: atom_id res chain seq x y z
N MET A 1 1.17 -8.41 -4.74
CA MET A 1 1.37 -6.96 -4.93
C MET A 1 2.79 -6.49 -4.56
N ARG A 2 3.12 -5.21 -4.82
CA ARG A 2 4.30 -4.49 -4.29
C ARG A 2 3.93 -3.06 -3.87
N LEU A 3 4.71 -2.45 -2.98
CA LEU A 3 4.59 -1.03 -2.63
C LEU A 3 5.56 -0.17 -3.43
N ARG A 4 5.07 0.93 -4.00
CA ARG A 4 5.93 1.98 -4.60
C ARG A 4 5.74 3.29 -3.85
N ARG A 5 6.78 3.74 -3.16
CA ARG A 5 6.80 5.09 -2.56
C ARG A 5 6.54 6.14 -3.65
N THR A 6 5.67 7.09 -3.36
CA THR A 6 5.29 8.18 -4.28
C THR A 6 5.28 9.51 -3.55
N GLY A 7 5.76 10.56 -4.20
CA GLY A 7 5.68 11.93 -3.71
C GLY A 7 4.38 12.65 -4.10
N ARG A 8 3.52 12.01 -4.90
CA ARG A 8 2.24 12.56 -5.37
C ARG A 8 1.17 11.50 -5.33
N VAL A 9 -0.01 11.91 -4.86
CA VAL A 9 -1.23 11.10 -4.86
C VAL A 9 -2.06 11.52 -6.08
N PRO A 10 -2.39 10.61 -7.01
CA PRO A 10 -3.33 10.90 -8.09
C PRO A 10 -4.68 11.37 -7.54
N ALA A 11 -5.35 12.29 -8.22
CA ALA A 11 -6.61 12.86 -7.75
C ALA A 11 -7.76 11.83 -7.70
N ASP A 12 -7.66 10.79 -8.52
CA ASP A 12 -8.58 9.67 -8.67
C ASP A 12 -8.20 8.44 -7.82
N ALA A 13 -7.08 8.49 -7.09
CA ALA A 13 -6.65 7.37 -6.26
C ALA A 13 -7.52 7.25 -5.00
N ARG A 14 -7.93 6.02 -4.67
CA ARG A 14 -8.45 5.71 -3.34
C ARG A 14 -7.28 5.77 -2.35
N VAL A 15 -7.41 6.63 -1.35
CA VAL A 15 -6.41 6.78 -0.29
C VAL A 15 -6.95 6.11 0.97
N ARG A 16 -6.14 5.23 1.58
CA ARG A 16 -6.39 4.64 2.90
C ARG A 16 -5.24 4.97 3.85
N HIS A 17 -5.55 5.25 5.10
CA HIS A 17 -4.56 5.40 6.16
C HIS A 17 -4.21 4.02 6.74
N TYR A 18 -2.96 3.86 7.18
CA TYR A 18 -2.48 2.59 7.73
C TYR A 18 -3.31 2.08 8.90
N ASP A 19 -3.81 2.97 9.76
CA ASP A 19 -4.66 2.64 10.91
C ASP A 19 -6.11 2.26 10.52
N GLU A 20 -6.49 2.43 9.25
CA GLU A 20 -7.77 1.97 8.70
C GLU A 20 -7.68 0.56 8.08
N LEU A 21 -6.47 0.01 8.00
CA LEU A 21 -6.22 -1.32 7.42
C LEU A 21 -6.44 -2.43 8.45
N ASP A 22 -6.82 -3.61 7.97
CA ASP A 22 -6.85 -4.80 8.81
C ASP A 22 -5.44 -5.28 9.20
N ASP A 23 -5.35 -6.21 10.15
CA ASP A 23 -4.05 -6.67 10.69
C ASP A 23 -3.15 -7.30 9.60
N ASP A 24 -3.73 -8.03 8.65
CA ASP A 24 -3.00 -8.68 7.56
C ASP A 24 -2.47 -7.65 6.56
N GLU A 25 -3.30 -6.68 6.18
CA GLU A 25 -2.94 -5.53 5.34
C GLU A 25 -1.85 -4.68 6.00
N GLN A 26 -1.96 -4.42 7.31
CA GLN A 26 -0.96 -3.70 8.10
C GLN A 26 0.39 -4.41 8.10
N ASP A 27 0.41 -5.72 8.38
CA ASP A 27 1.63 -6.51 8.41
C ASP A 27 2.34 -6.50 7.06
N VAL A 28 1.60 -6.66 5.96
CA VAL A 28 2.15 -6.60 4.61
C VAL A 28 2.66 -5.20 4.27
N VAL A 29 1.92 -4.14 4.60
CA VAL A 29 2.37 -2.78 4.31
C VAL A 29 3.66 -2.44 5.07
N ARG A 30 3.72 -2.80 6.35
CA ARG A 30 4.90 -2.60 7.20
C ARG A 30 6.12 -3.33 6.64
N GLU A 31 5.94 -4.60 6.26
CA GLU A 31 7.01 -5.42 5.69
C GLU A 31 7.54 -4.81 4.38
N LEU A 32 6.66 -4.54 3.42
CA LEU A 32 7.03 -4.07 2.08
C LEU A 32 7.56 -2.63 2.05
N ALA A 33 7.20 -1.80 3.04
CA ALA A 33 7.76 -0.45 3.18
C ALA A 33 9.21 -0.49 3.68
N GLY A 34 9.57 -1.48 4.51
CA GLY A 34 10.92 -1.68 5.02
C GLY A 34 11.82 -2.48 4.08
N ASP A 35 11.27 -3.48 3.39
CA ASP A 35 11.97 -4.35 2.44
C ASP A 35 11.17 -4.48 1.12
N PRO A 36 11.42 -3.61 0.13
CA PRO A 36 10.66 -3.58 -1.12
C PRO A 36 10.80 -4.87 -1.95
N ARG A 37 9.84 -5.79 -1.77
CA ARG A 37 9.73 -7.05 -2.51
C ARG A 37 8.33 -7.25 -3.10
N THR A 38 8.14 -8.34 -3.84
CA THR A 38 6.81 -8.74 -4.30
C THR A 38 6.22 -9.71 -3.28
N ALA A 39 4.99 -9.45 -2.84
CA ALA A 39 4.20 -10.33 -1.99
C ALA A 39 2.97 -10.84 -2.75
N PRO A 40 2.21 -11.80 -2.20
CA PRO A 40 0.83 -12.06 -2.62
C PRO A 40 -0.05 -10.78 -2.56
N GLU A 41 -1.24 -10.84 -3.13
CA GLU A 41 -2.27 -9.81 -2.91
C GLU A 41 -2.96 -10.08 -1.58
N THR A 42 -3.31 -9.02 -0.85
CA THR A 42 -3.81 -9.09 0.53
C THR A 42 -4.97 -8.13 0.70
N GLY A 43 -6.04 -8.62 1.32
CA GLY A 43 -7.20 -7.80 1.71
C GLY A 43 -7.84 -7.07 0.52
N ASP A 44 -8.28 -5.85 0.79
CA ASP A 44 -8.96 -4.98 -0.18
C ASP A 44 -7.98 -3.96 -0.82
N LEU A 45 -6.67 -4.28 -0.87
CA LEU A 45 -5.64 -3.42 -1.45
C LEU A 45 -5.53 -3.62 -2.97
N ASP A 46 -6.26 -2.81 -3.72
CA ASP A 46 -6.34 -2.87 -5.19
C ASP A 46 -5.17 -2.17 -5.91
N ASP A 47 -4.91 -2.51 -7.18
CA ASP A 47 -3.92 -1.77 -7.99
C ASP A 47 -4.29 -0.29 -8.08
N GLY A 48 -3.34 0.58 -7.77
CA GLY A 48 -3.55 2.02 -7.84
C GLY A 48 -3.96 2.66 -6.52
N ASP A 49 -4.41 1.88 -5.54
CA ASP A 49 -4.65 2.35 -4.18
C ASP A 49 -3.39 3.01 -3.62
N VAL A 50 -3.58 4.02 -2.77
CA VAL A 50 -2.49 4.69 -2.07
C VAL A 50 -2.68 4.53 -0.57
N VAL A 51 -1.71 3.89 0.07
CA VAL A 51 -1.67 3.78 1.53
C VAL A 51 -0.82 4.91 2.10
N LYS A 52 -1.39 5.67 3.03
CA LYS A 52 -0.65 6.61 3.86
C LYS A 52 -0.14 5.89 5.11
N PHE A 53 1.17 5.64 5.13
CA PHE A 53 1.92 5.15 6.29
C PHE A 53 2.97 6.21 6.68
N THR A 54 4.25 5.84 6.77
CA THR A 54 5.37 6.80 6.93
C THR A 54 5.44 7.79 5.76
N ASP A 55 5.22 7.28 4.55
CA ASP A 55 5.08 8.01 3.31
C ASP A 55 3.80 7.57 2.58
N TYR A 56 3.57 8.12 1.39
CA TYR A 56 2.54 7.60 0.49
C TYR A 56 3.12 6.45 -0.33
N TYR A 57 2.45 5.31 -0.31
CA TYR A 57 2.82 4.12 -1.06
C TYR A 57 1.68 3.73 -1.99
N ARG A 58 1.97 3.67 -3.29
CA ARG A 58 1.02 3.18 -4.28
C ARG A 58 1.11 1.66 -4.38
N ILE A 59 -0.02 0.98 -4.23
CA ILE A 59 -0.17 -0.45 -4.45
C ILE A 59 0.01 -0.74 -5.93
N ARG A 60 0.79 -1.78 -6.22
CA ARG A 60 0.89 -2.37 -7.55
C ARG A 60 0.53 -3.85 -7.46
N ALA A 61 -0.69 -4.17 -7.85
CA ALA A 61 -1.19 -5.55 -7.98
C ALA A 61 -0.69 -6.14 -9.30
N ARG A 62 -0.79 -7.47 -9.48
CA ARG A 62 -0.14 -8.16 -10.61
C ARG A 62 -1.12 -8.58 -11.69
#